data_AF-A0A1F5MHD0-F1
#
_entry.id   AF-A0A1F5MHD0-F1
#
_cell.length_a   1.000
_cell.length_b   1.000
_cell.length_c   1.000
_cell.angle_alpha   90.00
_cell.angle_beta   90.00
_cell.angle_gamma   90.00
#
_symmetry.space_group_name_H-M   'P 1'
#
loop_
_entity.id
_entity.type
_entity.pdbx_description
1 polymer ?
#
loop_
_entity_poly.entity_id
_entity_poly.type
_entity_poly.pdbx_seq_one_letter_code
_entity_poly.pdbx_strand_id
1 'polypeptide(L)'
;MIKKISVLVVFLLLLGLPKHAFAASEFATSYDVLYDVGEDGVTTVTEKVTLKNLTSQYYANQFKLTIGATQISDIKGSDPGGALNISSEQKDTSTTLSVKFNQQIAGIGKTLPWTLSFKSKDFAQKLGKVWEVRAPRISATSNLSSYNLTLAVPRSFGDLSLISPTPINQTRSGDKVFLTFNMDQLKSSGISASFGLNQLFDFDLSYHLENQNLMPILTNIALPPDTAFQDVIYQRIEPKPLNVTVDSDGNFLAWYKVSRNQKLDIRVFGSAKLYTSSKVKSPFLDESLRKKYTAADKYWEKDNPQILSKLNEILGDNPPQDSDSKAKLIFQFVVDTLKYDFRRLKDNSMERLGALTALNNPNSAVCMEFTDLFIALTRAAGIPARELDGFAYTNNTVLRPLSLNKDILHAWPEYWSDRRGWVMVDPTWENTTGGVDYFSKLDLNHFVFVIKGSSSQNPIPAGSYKYSGQDSKDVKVTLSDTDFLGHPQLDVAIEAPNPIFAGFPGLIKVKVANTGNAFYPPIPFAVSANTLFILNASGQNLGIIPPFGSSEFNFNIRTKSLFDTFNDQVIVEIAGQKFTKEVTIKPFALFQTIPLIIAGVVGSMVLVYLAVLGGLVYRKRFLKRKK
;
A
#
# COMPACT_ATOMS: atom_id res chain seq x y z
N MET A 1 50.31 -47.51 -42.76
CA MET A 1 49.23 -48.18 -42.01
C MET A 1 48.64 -47.35 -40.87
N ILE A 2 49.39 -46.38 -40.29
CA ILE A 2 48.97 -45.62 -39.10
C ILE A 2 47.86 -44.56 -39.39
N LYS A 3 47.82 -43.94 -40.59
CA LYS A 3 46.77 -42.95 -40.93
C LYS A 3 45.36 -43.53 -41.13
N LYS A 4 45.21 -44.82 -41.46
CA LYS A 4 43.89 -45.46 -41.62
C LYS A 4 43.28 -45.89 -40.28
N ILE A 5 44.10 -46.09 -39.25
CA ILE A 5 43.64 -46.46 -37.90
C ILE A 5 43.13 -45.23 -37.14
N SER A 6 43.75 -44.06 -37.30
CA SER A 6 43.29 -42.83 -36.63
C SER A 6 41.91 -42.33 -37.11
N VAL A 7 41.55 -42.56 -38.38
CA VAL A 7 40.22 -42.18 -38.90
C VAL A 7 39.14 -43.13 -38.37
N LEU A 8 39.47 -44.40 -38.16
CA LEU A 8 38.54 -45.38 -37.60
C LEU A 8 38.26 -45.12 -36.11
N VAL A 9 39.28 -44.69 -35.34
CA VAL A 9 39.13 -44.36 -33.91
C VAL A 9 38.33 -43.07 -33.69
N VAL A 10 38.46 -42.06 -34.56
CA VAL A 10 37.64 -40.84 -34.50
C VAL A 10 36.18 -41.11 -34.91
N PHE A 11 35.94 -42.04 -35.85
CA PHE A 11 34.58 -42.44 -36.23
C PHE A 11 33.87 -43.28 -35.14
N LEU A 12 34.62 -44.08 -34.38
CA LEU A 12 34.10 -44.83 -33.23
C LEU A 12 33.84 -43.95 -31.99
N LEU A 13 34.57 -42.84 -31.81
CA LEU A 13 34.33 -41.87 -30.73
C LEU A 13 33.11 -40.96 -30.96
N LEU A 14 32.67 -40.78 -32.22
CA LEU A 14 31.45 -40.03 -32.55
C LEU A 14 30.15 -40.86 -32.38
N LEU A 15 30.25 -42.18 -32.22
CA LEU A 15 29.11 -43.08 -31.96
C LEU A 15 28.80 -43.25 -30.46
N GLY A 16 29.62 -42.67 -29.58
CA GLY A 16 29.50 -42.77 -28.12
C GLY A 16 28.87 -41.55 -27.43
N LEU A 17 28.37 -40.56 -28.16
CA LEU A 17 27.64 -39.45 -27.55
C LEU A 17 26.27 -39.96 -27.09
N PRO A 18 25.93 -39.88 -25.78
CA PRO A 18 24.61 -40.26 -25.31
C PRO A 18 23.59 -39.38 -26.04
N LYS A 19 22.77 -39.98 -26.90
CA LYS A 19 21.57 -39.32 -27.38
C LYS A 19 20.73 -39.07 -26.14
N HIS A 20 20.43 -37.80 -25.85
CA HIS A 20 19.38 -37.46 -24.90
C HIS A 20 18.08 -38.12 -25.41
N ALA A 21 17.74 -39.27 -24.83
CA ALA A 21 16.45 -39.89 -25.02
C ALA A 21 15.46 -39.02 -24.25
N PHE A 22 14.82 -38.09 -24.95
CA PHE A 22 13.60 -37.48 -24.43
C PHE A 22 12.59 -38.62 -24.26
N ALA A 23 12.17 -38.89 -23.03
CA ALA A 23 11.07 -39.81 -22.78
C ALA A 23 9.85 -39.29 -23.53
N ALA A 24 9.41 -40.02 -24.55
CA ALA A 24 8.16 -39.72 -25.22
C ALA A 24 7.04 -40.00 -24.23
N SER A 25 6.27 -38.98 -23.87
CA SER A 25 5.12 -39.18 -22.99
C SER A 25 4.16 -40.19 -23.62
N GLU A 26 3.63 -41.08 -22.78
CA GLU A 26 2.81 -42.20 -23.18
C GLU A 26 1.39 -41.77 -23.59
N PHE A 27 0.93 -40.60 -23.13
CA PHE A 27 -0.42 -40.10 -23.37
C PHE A 27 -0.43 -38.59 -23.63
N ALA A 28 -1.35 -38.16 -24.48
CA ALA A 28 -1.68 -36.75 -24.68
C ALA A 28 -3.10 -36.46 -24.21
N THR A 29 -3.33 -35.28 -23.64
CA THR A 29 -4.65 -34.88 -23.13
C THR A 29 -5.14 -33.58 -23.74
N SER A 30 -6.43 -33.53 -24.04
CA SER A 30 -7.15 -32.34 -24.52
C SER A 30 -8.32 -32.04 -23.60
N TYR A 31 -8.50 -30.77 -23.24
CA TYR A 31 -9.53 -30.32 -22.31
C TYR A 31 -10.44 -29.24 -22.91
N ASP A 32 -11.73 -29.38 -22.66
CA ASP A 32 -12.73 -28.33 -22.80
C ASP A 32 -13.45 -28.18 -21.45
N VAL A 33 -13.18 -27.08 -20.75
CA VAL A 33 -13.55 -26.86 -19.36
C VAL A 33 -14.54 -25.71 -19.24
N LEU A 34 -15.66 -25.96 -18.57
CA LEU A 34 -16.66 -24.95 -18.23
C LEU A 34 -16.67 -24.71 -16.72
N TYR A 35 -16.40 -23.48 -16.31
CA TYR A 35 -16.65 -22.98 -14.97
C TYR A 35 -17.99 -22.25 -15.00
N ASP A 36 -19.05 -22.92 -14.56
CA ASP A 36 -20.40 -22.35 -14.54
C ASP A 36 -20.73 -21.80 -13.15
N VAL A 37 -20.65 -20.48 -12.99
CA VAL A 37 -20.86 -19.80 -11.71
C VAL A 37 -22.36 -19.59 -11.48
N GLY A 38 -22.86 -20.04 -10.34
CA GLY A 38 -24.22 -19.77 -9.85
C GLY A 38 -24.34 -18.41 -9.19
N GLU A 39 -25.57 -17.88 -9.07
CA GLU A 39 -25.84 -16.61 -8.38
C GLU A 39 -25.48 -16.65 -6.89
N ASP A 40 -25.44 -17.85 -6.30
CA ASP A 40 -25.05 -18.12 -4.92
C ASP A 40 -23.53 -18.29 -4.75
N GLY A 41 -22.75 -18.15 -5.82
CA GLY A 41 -21.30 -18.36 -5.85
C GLY A 41 -20.87 -19.83 -5.90
N VAL A 42 -21.80 -20.79 -5.94
CA VAL A 42 -21.44 -22.19 -6.17
C VAL A 42 -21.09 -22.36 -7.64
N THR A 43 -19.85 -22.74 -7.90
CA THR A 43 -19.36 -22.97 -9.27
C THR A 43 -19.41 -24.44 -9.59
N THR A 44 -20.11 -24.79 -10.67
CA THR A 44 -20.10 -26.14 -11.25
C THR A 44 -19.01 -26.19 -12.30
N VAL A 45 -17.95 -26.96 -12.04
CA VAL A 45 -16.88 -27.19 -13.00
C VAL A 45 -17.22 -28.44 -13.79
N THR A 46 -17.14 -28.36 -15.12
CA THR A 46 -17.30 -29.50 -16.03
C THR A 46 -16.09 -29.58 -16.94
N GLU A 47 -15.33 -30.66 -16.83
CA GLU A 47 -14.17 -30.96 -17.66
C GLU A 47 -14.52 -32.06 -18.66
N LYS A 48 -14.50 -31.74 -19.95
CA LYS A 48 -14.56 -32.73 -21.02
C LYS A 48 -13.14 -33.02 -21.47
N VAL A 49 -12.69 -34.24 -21.22
CA VAL A 49 -11.30 -34.65 -21.44
C VAL A 49 -11.23 -35.69 -22.54
N THR A 50 -10.29 -35.51 -23.46
CA THR A 50 -9.94 -36.55 -24.44
C THR A 50 -8.52 -37.02 -24.18
N LEU A 51 -8.37 -38.28 -23.78
CA LEU A 51 -7.08 -38.93 -23.59
C LEU A 51 -6.69 -39.66 -24.87
N LYS A 52 -5.57 -39.28 -25.48
CA LYS A 52 -5.00 -39.93 -26.67
C LYS A 52 -3.81 -40.78 -26.27
N ASN A 53 -3.84 -42.05 -26.63
CA ASN A 53 -2.73 -42.97 -26.41
C ASN A 53 -1.63 -42.73 -27.46
N LEU A 54 -0.40 -42.46 -27.03
CA LEU A 54 0.75 -42.23 -27.91
C LEU A 54 1.64 -43.47 -28.05
N THR A 55 1.32 -44.54 -27.34
CA THR A 55 2.10 -45.78 -27.29
C THR A 55 1.25 -47.00 -27.63
N SER A 56 1.89 -48.05 -28.12
CA SER A 56 1.26 -49.37 -28.33
C SER A 56 1.39 -50.28 -27.11
N GLN A 57 2.22 -49.91 -26.13
CA GLN A 57 2.63 -50.78 -25.02
C GLN A 57 1.77 -50.62 -23.77
N TYR A 58 1.15 -49.45 -23.59
CA TYR A 58 0.44 -49.11 -22.37
C TYR A 58 -0.98 -48.65 -22.67
N TYR A 59 -1.88 -48.84 -21.71
CA TYR A 59 -3.21 -48.23 -21.67
C TYR A 59 -3.39 -47.55 -20.31
N ALA A 60 -4.22 -46.51 -20.25
CA ALA A 60 -4.51 -45.83 -19.00
C ALA A 60 -5.65 -46.55 -18.25
N ASN A 61 -5.37 -47.00 -17.03
CA ASN A 61 -6.37 -47.58 -16.13
C ASN A 61 -7.02 -46.51 -15.23
N GLN A 62 -6.20 -45.56 -14.77
CA GLN A 62 -6.63 -44.51 -13.85
C GLN A 62 -6.04 -43.17 -14.25
N PHE A 63 -6.74 -42.10 -13.86
CA PHE A 63 -6.31 -40.73 -14.03
C PHE A 63 -6.34 -40.01 -12.68
N LYS A 64 -5.30 -39.24 -12.39
CA LYS A 64 -5.23 -38.42 -11.17
C LYS A 64 -5.22 -36.95 -11.55
N LEU A 65 -6.17 -36.20 -10.99
CA LEU A 65 -6.29 -34.75 -11.16
C LEU A 65 -6.17 -34.06 -9.81
N THR A 66 -5.27 -33.10 -9.68
CA THR A 66 -5.15 -32.27 -8.48
C THR A 66 -5.79 -30.91 -8.76
N ILE A 67 -6.79 -30.56 -7.95
CA ILE A 67 -7.55 -29.31 -8.07
C ILE A 67 -7.18 -28.41 -6.89
N GLY A 68 -6.88 -27.13 -7.15
CA GLY A 68 -6.63 -26.12 -6.12
C GLY A 68 -7.91 -25.65 -5.42
N ALA A 69 -8.68 -26.57 -4.87
CA ALA A 69 -9.89 -26.30 -4.10
C ALA A 69 -9.89 -27.12 -2.81
N THR A 70 -10.31 -26.46 -1.73
CA THR A 70 -10.39 -27.01 -0.37
C THR A 70 -11.73 -27.70 -0.11
N GLN A 71 -12.80 -27.31 -0.83
CA GLN A 71 -14.11 -27.92 -0.68
C GLN A 71 -14.68 -28.29 -2.04
N ILE A 72 -14.78 -29.59 -2.30
CA ILE A 72 -15.38 -30.14 -3.52
C ILE A 72 -16.57 -31.03 -3.12
N SER A 73 -17.67 -30.93 -3.87
CA SER A 73 -18.89 -31.71 -3.69
C SER A 73 -19.48 -32.14 -5.03
N ASP A 74 -20.51 -33.00 -5.02
CA ASP A 74 -21.23 -33.45 -6.21
C ASP A 74 -20.32 -34.01 -7.33
N ILE A 75 -19.26 -34.74 -6.95
CA ILE A 75 -18.31 -35.31 -7.92
C ILE A 75 -19.00 -36.39 -8.75
N LYS A 76 -19.01 -36.20 -10.07
CA LYS A 76 -19.59 -37.11 -11.06
C LYS A 76 -18.62 -37.26 -12.21
N GLY A 77 -18.53 -38.45 -12.80
CA GLY A 77 -17.82 -38.61 -14.05
C GLY A 77 -18.37 -39.77 -14.86
N SER A 78 -18.14 -39.71 -16.17
CA SER A 78 -18.59 -40.73 -17.11
C SER A 78 -17.63 -40.86 -18.29
N ASP A 79 -17.50 -42.08 -18.79
CA ASP A 79 -16.89 -42.41 -20.07
C ASP A 79 -17.93 -43.14 -20.97
N PRO A 80 -17.59 -43.59 -22.19
CA PRO A 80 -18.52 -44.36 -23.03
C PRO A 80 -19.01 -45.67 -22.40
N GLY A 81 -18.38 -46.15 -21.33
CA GLY A 81 -18.80 -47.31 -20.54
C GLY A 81 -19.78 -46.99 -19.42
N GLY A 82 -20.12 -45.71 -19.19
CA GLY A 82 -21.07 -45.27 -18.17
C GLY A 82 -20.41 -44.46 -17.05
N ALA A 83 -20.99 -44.54 -15.84
CA ALA A 83 -20.49 -43.80 -14.68
C ALA A 83 -19.11 -44.31 -14.22
N LEU A 84 -18.21 -43.40 -13.87
CA LEU A 84 -16.84 -43.70 -13.42
C LEU A 84 -16.78 -43.83 -11.89
N ASN A 85 -15.89 -44.68 -11.39
CA ASN A 85 -15.57 -44.74 -9.97
C ASN A 85 -14.49 -43.70 -9.63
N ILE A 86 -14.82 -42.76 -8.74
CA ILE A 86 -13.97 -41.62 -8.40
C ILE A 86 -13.79 -41.57 -6.89
N SER A 87 -12.54 -41.50 -6.44
CA SER A 87 -12.18 -41.26 -5.04
C SER A 87 -11.48 -39.91 -4.90
N SER A 88 -11.79 -39.16 -3.86
CA SER A 88 -11.17 -37.87 -3.56
C SER A 88 -10.30 -37.96 -2.30
N GLU A 89 -9.11 -37.37 -2.36
CA GLU A 89 -8.22 -37.18 -1.21
C GLU A 89 -7.86 -35.71 -1.10
N GLN A 90 -8.26 -35.07 -0.01
CA GLN A 90 -7.88 -33.69 0.27
C GLN A 90 -6.53 -33.65 0.97
N LYS A 91 -5.64 -32.79 0.47
CA LYS A 91 -4.34 -32.52 1.09
C LYS A 91 -4.05 -31.03 1.04
N ASP A 92 -3.91 -30.42 2.21
CA ASP A 92 -3.62 -29.00 2.41
C ASP A 92 -4.60 -28.09 1.64
N THR A 93 -4.14 -27.43 0.58
CA THR A 93 -4.91 -26.48 -0.25
C THR A 93 -5.53 -27.09 -1.50
N SER A 94 -5.37 -28.40 -1.69
CA SER A 94 -5.75 -29.08 -2.93
C SER A 94 -6.53 -30.36 -2.67
N THR A 95 -7.37 -30.73 -3.63
CA THR A 95 -8.09 -32.00 -3.63
C THR A 95 -7.64 -32.82 -4.83
N THR A 96 -7.13 -34.02 -4.58
CA THR A 96 -6.73 -34.97 -5.63
C THR A 96 -7.87 -35.94 -5.89
N LEU A 97 -8.37 -35.95 -7.12
CA LEU A 97 -9.37 -36.89 -7.61
C LEU A 97 -8.67 -38.02 -8.37
N SER A 98 -8.92 -39.26 -7.94
CA SER A 98 -8.48 -40.47 -8.64
C SER A 98 -9.67 -41.09 -9.36
N VAL A 99 -9.63 -41.09 -10.69
CA VAL A 99 -10.69 -41.56 -11.59
C VAL A 99 -10.26 -42.90 -12.18
N LYS A 100 -11.07 -43.95 -12.02
CA LYS A 100 -10.86 -45.26 -12.67
C LYS A 100 -11.70 -45.37 -13.93
N PHE A 101 -11.07 -45.66 -15.06
CA PHE A 101 -11.76 -45.81 -16.34
C PHE A 101 -12.51 -47.15 -16.44
N ASN A 102 -13.68 -47.16 -17.08
CA ASN A 102 -14.43 -48.39 -17.31
C ASN A 102 -13.88 -49.17 -18.51
N GLN A 103 -13.22 -48.47 -19.44
CA GLN A 103 -12.68 -49.05 -20.66
C GLN A 103 -11.16 -48.89 -20.74
N GLN A 104 -10.50 -49.94 -21.21
CA GLN A 104 -9.06 -49.94 -21.48
C GLN A 104 -8.85 -49.76 -22.99
N ILE A 105 -8.41 -48.57 -23.39
CA ILE A 105 -8.16 -48.25 -24.80
C ILE A 105 -6.66 -48.36 -25.09
N ALA A 106 -6.27 -49.44 -25.77
CA ALA A 106 -4.91 -49.71 -26.20
C ALA A 106 -4.72 -49.40 -27.70
N GLY A 107 -3.52 -48.94 -28.07
CA GLY A 107 -3.12 -48.70 -29.46
C GLY A 107 -2.83 -47.24 -29.77
N ILE A 108 -1.79 -47.02 -30.57
CA ILE A 108 -1.30 -45.68 -30.94
C ILE A 108 -2.41 -44.90 -31.65
N GLY A 109 -2.65 -43.68 -31.18
CA GLY A 109 -3.62 -42.75 -31.74
C GLY A 109 -5.07 -42.98 -31.31
N LYS A 110 -5.37 -44.06 -30.57
CA LYS A 110 -6.71 -44.28 -30.03
C LYS A 110 -7.03 -43.28 -28.92
N THR A 111 -8.29 -42.89 -28.83
CA THR A 111 -8.76 -41.87 -27.89
C THR A 111 -9.84 -42.42 -26.96
N LEU A 112 -9.82 -41.94 -25.71
CA LEU A 112 -10.87 -42.16 -24.72
C LEU A 112 -11.43 -40.80 -24.30
N PRO A 113 -12.63 -40.41 -24.78
CA PRO A 113 -13.32 -39.25 -24.24
C PRO A 113 -13.93 -39.60 -22.88
N TRP A 114 -13.87 -38.68 -21.93
CA TRP A 114 -14.53 -38.81 -20.64
C TRP A 114 -14.90 -37.44 -20.10
N THR A 115 -15.78 -37.39 -19.11
CA THR A 115 -16.23 -36.15 -18.48
C THR A 115 -16.13 -36.26 -16.98
N LEU A 116 -15.72 -35.17 -16.35
CA LEU A 116 -15.71 -34.98 -14.91
C LEU A 116 -16.50 -33.72 -14.58
N SER A 117 -17.33 -33.78 -13.55
CA SER A 117 -18.06 -32.62 -13.05
C SER A 117 -18.03 -32.61 -11.52
N PHE A 118 -17.89 -31.43 -10.94
CA PHE A 118 -17.90 -31.24 -9.50
C PHE A 118 -18.31 -29.80 -9.16
N LYS A 119 -18.66 -29.55 -7.90
CA LYS A 119 -19.03 -28.23 -7.39
C LYS A 119 -18.08 -27.75 -6.31
N SER A 120 -17.78 -26.45 -6.32
CA SER A 120 -17.01 -25.78 -5.26
C SER A 120 -17.46 -24.33 -5.07
N LYS A 121 -17.33 -23.82 -3.84
CA LYS A 121 -17.49 -22.41 -3.49
C LYS A 121 -16.17 -21.62 -3.53
N ASP A 122 -15.05 -22.28 -3.78
CA ASP A 122 -13.73 -21.64 -3.73
C ASP A 122 -13.46 -20.76 -4.96
N PHE A 123 -14.19 -20.97 -6.06
CA PHE A 123 -13.98 -20.26 -7.32
C PHE A 123 -14.77 -18.96 -7.46
N ALA A 124 -15.83 -18.73 -6.68
CA ALA A 124 -16.63 -17.51 -6.77
C ALA A 124 -17.12 -17.06 -5.40
N GLN A 125 -16.90 -15.79 -5.06
CA GLN A 125 -17.11 -15.26 -3.72
C GLN A 125 -17.70 -13.85 -3.77
N LYS A 126 -18.75 -13.61 -2.99
CA LYS A 126 -19.32 -12.28 -2.78
C LYS A 126 -18.64 -11.61 -1.60
N LEU A 127 -18.04 -10.46 -1.86
CA LEU A 127 -17.37 -9.61 -0.87
C LEU A 127 -18.05 -8.25 -0.91
N GLY A 128 -19.01 -8.02 -0.01
CA GLY A 128 -19.75 -6.76 0.04
C GLY A 128 -20.51 -6.50 -1.26
N LYS A 129 -20.12 -5.43 -1.96
CA LYS A 129 -20.71 -5.01 -3.25
C LYS A 129 -20.01 -5.63 -4.46
N VAL A 130 -18.98 -6.45 -4.24
CA VAL A 130 -18.09 -7.00 -5.26
C VAL A 130 -18.23 -8.51 -5.32
N TRP A 131 -18.13 -9.06 -6.53
CA TRP A 131 -17.93 -10.49 -6.74
C TRP A 131 -16.54 -10.76 -7.28
N GLU A 132 -15.86 -11.75 -6.70
CA GLU A 132 -14.61 -12.27 -7.23
C GLU A 132 -14.81 -13.67 -7.77
N VAL A 133 -14.29 -13.91 -8.97
CA VAL A 133 -14.36 -15.19 -9.66
C VAL A 133 -12.97 -15.58 -10.11
N ARG A 134 -12.56 -16.81 -9.85
CA ARG A 134 -11.20 -17.30 -10.03
C ARG A 134 -11.19 -18.68 -10.68
N ALA A 135 -10.20 -18.94 -11.51
CA ALA A 135 -9.88 -20.27 -11.99
C ALA A 135 -8.36 -20.50 -11.95
N PRO A 136 -7.88 -21.67 -11.51
CA PRO A 136 -6.46 -21.94 -11.35
C PRO A 136 -5.71 -21.98 -12.68
N ARG A 137 -4.39 -21.74 -12.63
CA ARG A 137 -3.50 -21.94 -13.78
C ARG A 137 -3.38 -23.43 -14.15
N ILE A 138 -3.01 -23.72 -15.40
CA ILE A 138 -2.70 -25.10 -15.79
C ILE A 138 -1.24 -25.46 -15.48
N SER A 139 -1.01 -26.67 -14.98
CA SER A 139 0.33 -27.16 -14.64
C SER A 139 1.10 -27.56 -15.90
N ALA A 140 2.34 -27.06 -16.03
CA ALA A 140 3.22 -27.26 -17.19
C ALA A 140 3.74 -28.71 -17.38
N THR A 141 3.46 -29.61 -16.45
CA THR A 141 4.03 -30.97 -16.38
C THR A 141 3.23 -32.04 -17.12
N SER A 142 2.11 -31.69 -17.77
CA SER A 142 1.28 -32.64 -18.51
C SER A 142 1.43 -32.45 -20.01
N ASN A 143 1.48 -33.56 -20.77
CA ASN A 143 1.46 -33.55 -22.23
C ASN A 143 0.09 -33.11 -22.75
N LEU A 144 -0.16 -31.81 -22.64
CA LEU A 144 -1.38 -31.12 -23.06
C LEU A 144 -1.31 -30.81 -24.55
N SER A 145 -2.25 -31.37 -25.31
CA SER A 145 -2.45 -31.05 -26.73
C SER A 145 -3.30 -29.79 -26.92
N SER A 146 -4.33 -29.61 -26.10
CA SER A 146 -5.18 -28.43 -26.09
C SER A 146 -5.86 -28.22 -24.74
N TYR A 147 -6.15 -26.97 -24.41
CA TYR A 147 -6.91 -26.61 -23.21
C TYR A 147 -7.72 -25.36 -23.52
N ASN A 148 -9.04 -25.49 -23.47
CA ASN A 148 -9.98 -24.37 -23.62
C ASN A 148 -10.78 -24.23 -22.34
N LEU A 149 -10.87 -23.02 -21.80
CA LEU A 149 -11.65 -22.73 -20.61
C LEU A 149 -12.70 -21.66 -20.93
N THR A 150 -13.95 -21.95 -20.58
CA THR A 150 -15.06 -21.00 -20.61
C THR A 150 -15.49 -20.70 -19.19
N LEU A 151 -15.44 -19.42 -18.81
CA LEU A 151 -15.96 -18.93 -17.54
C LEU A 151 -17.33 -18.30 -17.80
N ALA A 152 -18.39 -18.88 -17.24
CA ALA A 152 -19.75 -18.39 -17.34
C ALA A 152 -20.16 -17.73 -16.01
N VAL A 153 -20.42 -16.42 -16.03
CA VAL A 153 -20.70 -15.63 -14.82
C VAL A 153 -22.07 -14.95 -14.91
N PRO A 154 -22.88 -14.95 -13.84
CA PRO A 154 -24.16 -14.23 -13.80
C PRO A 154 -24.01 -12.72 -14.03
N ARG A 155 -24.92 -12.14 -14.81
CA ARG A 155 -25.00 -10.68 -15.02
C ARG A 155 -25.44 -9.93 -13.77
N SER A 156 -26.09 -10.61 -12.83
CA SER A 156 -26.46 -10.07 -11.52
C SER A 156 -25.24 -9.69 -10.67
N PHE A 157 -24.03 -10.14 -11.03
CA PHE A 157 -22.79 -9.76 -10.34
C PHE A 157 -22.36 -8.31 -10.63
N GLY A 158 -22.96 -7.65 -11.62
CA GLY A 158 -22.64 -6.28 -12.01
C GLY A 158 -21.59 -6.20 -13.12
N ASP A 159 -21.03 -5.01 -13.30
CA ASP A 159 -20.05 -4.75 -14.36
C ASP A 159 -18.68 -5.36 -14.03
N LEU A 160 -18.07 -6.00 -15.04
CA LEU A 160 -16.71 -6.51 -14.96
C LEU A 160 -15.74 -5.33 -14.81
N SER A 161 -15.16 -5.19 -13.63
CA SER A 161 -14.22 -4.10 -13.33
C SER A 161 -12.77 -4.50 -13.64
N LEU A 162 -12.43 -5.77 -13.46
CA LEU A 162 -11.06 -6.25 -13.57
C LEU A 162 -11.04 -7.71 -14.05
N ILE A 163 -10.28 -8.04 -15.11
CA ILE A 163 -10.04 -9.45 -15.50
C ILE A 163 -8.62 -9.77 -16.01
N SER A 164 -7.92 -10.76 -15.45
CA SER A 164 -6.66 -11.32 -15.99
C SER A 164 -6.79 -12.83 -16.15
N PRO A 165 -6.23 -13.42 -17.22
CA PRO A 165 -5.80 -12.75 -18.44
C PRO A 165 -6.97 -12.07 -19.16
N THR A 166 -6.70 -11.28 -20.21
CA THR A 166 -7.79 -10.72 -21.04
C THR A 166 -8.45 -11.85 -21.83
N PRO A 167 -9.80 -12.02 -21.77
CA PRO A 167 -10.47 -13.08 -22.51
C PRO A 167 -10.30 -12.92 -24.02
N ILE A 168 -10.19 -14.03 -24.74
CA ILE A 168 -10.09 -14.05 -26.21
C ILE A 168 -11.42 -13.67 -26.83
N ASN A 169 -12.51 -14.15 -26.24
CA ASN A 169 -13.85 -13.81 -26.63
C ASN A 169 -14.72 -13.55 -25.40
N GLN A 170 -15.64 -12.61 -25.54
CA GLN A 170 -16.65 -12.30 -24.55
C GLN A 170 -18.00 -12.26 -25.24
N THR A 171 -18.90 -13.16 -24.85
CA THR A 171 -20.27 -13.19 -25.36
C THR A 171 -21.27 -13.05 -24.22
N ARG A 172 -22.46 -12.55 -24.56
CA ARG A 172 -23.57 -12.42 -23.62
C ARG A 172 -24.71 -13.28 -24.14
N SER A 173 -25.19 -14.19 -23.30
CA SER A 173 -26.34 -15.04 -23.63
C SER A 173 -27.20 -15.21 -22.38
N GLY A 174 -28.48 -14.85 -22.49
CA GLY A 174 -29.41 -14.86 -21.36
C GLY A 174 -28.96 -13.98 -20.19
N ASP A 175 -28.90 -14.60 -19.02
CA ASP A 175 -28.50 -14.03 -17.72
C ASP A 175 -27.00 -14.17 -17.43
N LYS A 176 -26.20 -14.71 -18.36
CA LYS A 176 -24.76 -14.93 -18.15
C LYS A 176 -23.86 -14.25 -19.19
N VAL A 177 -22.64 -13.98 -18.75
CA VAL A 177 -21.51 -13.54 -19.57
C VAL A 177 -20.55 -14.72 -19.69
N PHE A 178 -20.14 -15.04 -20.91
CA PHE A 178 -19.22 -16.14 -21.23
C PHE A 178 -17.88 -15.56 -21.65
N LEU A 179 -16.81 -15.97 -20.98
CA LEU A 179 -15.45 -15.47 -21.16
C LEU A 179 -14.56 -16.66 -21.51
N THR A 180 -13.90 -16.62 -22.68
CA THR A 180 -13.13 -17.76 -23.16
C THR A 180 -11.62 -17.51 -23.14
N PHE A 181 -10.87 -18.55 -22.81
CA PHE A 181 -9.43 -18.53 -22.63
C PHE A 181 -8.78 -19.75 -23.27
N ASN A 182 -7.58 -19.58 -23.82
CA ASN A 182 -6.82 -20.65 -24.45
C ASN A 182 -5.68 -21.17 -23.55
N MET A 183 -5.07 -22.26 -23.99
CA MET A 183 -3.97 -22.93 -23.30
C MET A 183 -2.77 -22.00 -23.04
N ASP A 184 -2.38 -21.16 -24.00
CA ASP A 184 -1.18 -20.32 -23.86
C ASP A 184 -1.35 -19.26 -22.77
N GLN A 185 -2.56 -18.68 -22.67
CA GLN A 185 -2.91 -17.77 -21.59
C GLN A 185 -2.87 -18.47 -20.23
N LEU A 186 -3.47 -19.66 -20.14
CA LEU A 186 -3.63 -20.39 -18.88
C LEU A 186 -2.33 -21.07 -18.40
N LYS A 187 -1.37 -21.30 -19.30
CA LYS A 187 0.01 -21.69 -18.95
C LYS A 187 0.73 -20.56 -18.22
N SER A 188 0.42 -19.31 -18.60
CA SER A 188 1.08 -18.14 -18.03
C SER A 188 0.49 -17.72 -16.68
N SER A 189 -0.83 -17.78 -16.51
CA SER A 189 -1.53 -17.31 -15.30
C SER A 189 -2.91 -17.96 -15.14
N GLY A 190 -3.41 -18.03 -13.90
CA GLY A 190 -4.82 -18.37 -13.64
C GLY A 190 -5.76 -17.22 -14.01
N ILE A 191 -7.06 -17.50 -14.07
CA ILE A 191 -8.09 -16.47 -14.29
C ILE A 191 -8.46 -15.81 -12.96
N SER A 192 -8.50 -14.48 -12.94
CA SER A 192 -9.03 -13.66 -11.87
C SER A 192 -9.94 -12.59 -12.45
N ALA A 193 -11.21 -12.58 -12.05
CA ALA A 193 -12.22 -11.63 -12.50
C ALA A 193 -12.92 -11.00 -11.29
N SER A 194 -13.01 -9.68 -11.26
CA SER A 194 -13.75 -8.91 -10.27
C SER A 194 -14.90 -8.16 -10.92
N PHE A 195 -16.06 -8.20 -10.27
CA PHE A 195 -17.28 -7.52 -10.71
C PHE A 195 -17.69 -6.54 -9.62
N GLY A 196 -17.82 -5.26 -9.96
CA GLY A 196 -18.01 -4.17 -9.00
C GLY A 196 -16.83 -3.18 -9.01
N LEU A 197 -17.14 -1.88 -8.93
CA LEU A 197 -16.17 -0.80 -9.15
C LEU A 197 -15.46 -0.32 -7.88
N ASN A 198 -16.09 -0.51 -6.72
CA ASN A 198 -15.56 -0.09 -5.43
C ASN A 198 -16.05 -1.01 -4.32
N GLN A 199 -15.28 -1.03 -3.23
CA GLN A 199 -15.63 -1.72 -2.00
C GLN A 199 -15.55 -0.74 -0.83
N LEU A 200 -16.50 -0.86 0.08
CA LEU A 200 -16.57 -0.04 1.29
C LEU A 200 -16.26 -0.89 2.51
N PHE A 201 -15.54 -0.28 3.44
CA PHE A 201 -15.21 -0.85 4.74
C PHE A 201 -15.54 0.16 5.84
N ASP A 202 -16.10 -0.33 6.93
CA ASP A 202 -16.14 0.38 8.20
C ASP A 202 -15.05 -0.18 9.10
N PHE A 203 -14.39 0.70 9.86
CA PHE A 203 -13.32 0.31 10.78
C PHE A 203 -13.49 0.91 12.18
N ASP A 204 -13.16 0.09 13.17
CA ASP A 204 -13.01 0.42 14.58
C ASP A 204 -11.62 -0.08 15.00
N LEU A 205 -10.70 0.87 15.17
CA LEU A 205 -9.30 0.62 15.46
C LEU A 205 -8.99 1.11 16.87
N SER A 206 -8.48 0.21 17.71
CA SER A 206 -7.96 0.54 19.04
C SER A 206 -6.44 0.63 19.01
N TYR A 207 -5.89 1.58 19.76
CA TYR A 207 -4.47 1.82 19.88
C TYR A 207 -4.12 1.98 21.36
N HIS A 208 -3.03 1.33 21.78
CA HIS A 208 -2.55 1.39 23.15
C HIS A 208 -1.18 2.06 23.21
N LEU A 209 -1.14 3.24 23.81
CA LEU A 209 0.10 3.97 24.07
C LEU A 209 0.44 3.90 25.55
N GLU A 210 1.70 3.59 25.86
CA GLU A 210 2.20 3.68 27.23
C GLU A 210 3.50 4.47 27.31
N ASN A 211 3.63 5.25 28.37
CA ASN A 211 4.86 5.94 28.69
C ASN A 211 5.43 5.43 30.01
N GLN A 212 6.43 4.55 29.91
CA GLN A 212 7.15 4.02 31.06
C GLN A 212 8.26 4.97 31.57
N ASN A 213 8.49 6.10 30.90
CA ASN A 213 9.52 7.06 31.29
C ASN A 213 9.06 7.96 32.44
N LEU A 214 10.04 8.55 33.14
CA LEU A 214 9.81 9.49 34.24
C LEU A 214 9.32 10.88 33.81
N MET A 215 9.30 11.17 32.51
CA MET A 215 8.88 12.46 31.94
C MET A 215 7.77 12.24 30.90
N PRO A 216 6.85 13.21 30.71
CA PRO A 216 5.88 13.16 29.62
C PRO A 216 6.58 13.05 28.26
N ILE A 217 6.03 12.23 27.38
CA ILE A 217 6.51 12.08 26.00
C ILE A 217 5.48 12.62 25.02
N LEU A 218 5.97 13.11 23.88
CA LEU A 218 5.16 13.37 22.70
C LEU A 218 5.35 12.20 21.74
N THR A 219 4.28 11.50 21.43
CA THR A 219 4.29 10.34 20.52
C THR A 219 3.12 10.41 19.56
N ASN A 220 3.04 9.49 18.61
CA ASN A 220 1.97 9.45 17.62
C ASN A 220 1.47 8.02 17.36
N ILE A 221 0.26 7.96 16.78
CA ILE A 221 -0.28 6.77 16.13
C ILE A 221 -0.45 7.05 14.64
N ALA A 222 -0.26 6.03 13.82
CA ALA A 222 -0.55 6.12 12.39
C ALA A 222 -2.00 5.74 12.11
N LEU A 223 -2.67 6.58 11.33
CA LEU A 223 -4.04 6.42 10.90
C LEU A 223 -4.09 6.02 9.42
N PRO A 224 -5.09 5.22 8.99
CA PRO A 224 -5.24 4.83 7.59
C PRO A 224 -5.28 6.02 6.62
N PRO A 225 -4.28 6.22 5.76
CA PRO A 225 -4.24 7.40 4.91
C PRO A 225 -5.07 7.21 3.64
N ASP A 226 -5.31 8.32 2.95
CA ASP A 226 -5.76 8.28 1.56
C ASP A 226 -4.59 7.82 0.65
N THR A 227 -4.91 7.04 -0.36
CA THR A 227 -3.93 6.58 -1.36
C THR A 227 -4.46 6.80 -2.77
N ALA A 228 -3.67 6.40 -3.78
CA ALA A 228 -4.15 6.37 -5.16
C ALA A 228 -5.37 5.44 -5.34
N PHE A 229 -5.55 4.46 -4.46
CA PHE A 229 -6.55 3.39 -4.56
C PHE A 229 -7.55 3.36 -3.40
N GLN A 230 -7.45 4.25 -2.41
CA GLN A 230 -8.46 4.38 -1.35
C GLN A 230 -8.69 5.82 -0.94
N ASP A 231 -9.92 6.11 -0.49
CA ASP A 231 -10.27 7.31 0.30
C ASP A 231 -10.62 6.87 1.72
N VAL A 232 -10.26 7.67 2.72
CA VAL A 232 -10.58 7.42 4.12
C VAL A 232 -11.32 8.62 4.74
N ILE A 233 -12.41 8.33 5.44
CA ILE A 233 -13.11 9.31 6.28
C ILE A 233 -13.06 8.88 7.75
N TYR A 234 -12.98 9.87 8.63
CA TYR A 234 -12.89 9.67 10.07
C TYR A 234 -14.13 10.24 10.73
N GLN A 235 -15.00 9.38 11.27
CA GLN A 235 -16.16 9.88 12.00
C GLN A 235 -15.77 10.34 13.40
N ARG A 236 -14.85 9.64 14.07
CA ARG A 236 -14.47 9.97 15.45
C ARG A 236 -13.09 9.45 15.84
N ILE A 237 -12.34 10.25 16.59
CA ILE A 237 -11.09 9.87 17.26
C ILE A 237 -11.20 10.24 18.73
N GLU A 238 -11.10 9.24 19.61
CA GLU A 238 -11.28 9.40 21.06
C GLU A 238 -10.12 8.78 21.84
N PRO A 239 -9.41 9.53 22.69
CA PRO A 239 -9.51 10.99 22.87
C PRO A 239 -9.02 11.77 21.64
N LYS A 240 -9.42 13.04 21.53
CA LYS A 240 -9.02 13.91 20.40
C LYS A 240 -7.48 14.12 20.39
N PRO A 241 -6.81 13.97 19.23
CA PRO A 241 -5.37 14.23 19.13
C PRO A 241 -5.04 15.72 19.28
N LEU A 242 -3.78 16.00 19.61
CA LEU A 242 -3.26 17.37 19.64
C LEU A 242 -3.18 17.97 18.23
N ASN A 243 -2.74 17.16 17.27
CA ASN A 243 -2.69 17.49 15.86
C ASN A 243 -2.62 16.20 15.03
N VAL A 244 -3.04 16.26 13.77
CA VAL A 244 -2.78 15.21 12.78
C VAL A 244 -1.93 15.80 11.66
N THR A 245 -0.76 15.20 11.42
CA THR A 245 0.20 15.65 10.40
C THR A 245 0.38 14.61 9.31
N VAL A 246 0.93 15.01 8.17
CA VAL A 246 1.29 14.07 7.09
C VAL A 246 2.80 13.87 7.08
N ASP A 247 3.27 12.62 7.05
CA ASP A 247 4.69 12.32 6.87
C ASP A 247 5.10 12.33 5.38
N SER A 248 6.37 12.04 5.10
CA SER A 248 6.86 12.01 3.71
C SER A 248 6.31 10.87 2.85
N ASP A 249 5.83 9.80 3.49
CA ASP A 249 5.28 8.62 2.81
C ASP A 249 3.79 8.78 2.50
N GLY A 250 3.16 9.81 3.10
CA GLY A 250 1.75 10.14 2.97
C GLY A 250 0.89 9.65 4.14
N ASN A 251 1.50 9.12 5.20
CA ASN A 251 0.75 8.64 6.37
C ASN A 251 0.20 9.79 7.21
N PHE A 252 -0.97 9.57 7.80
CA PHE A 252 -1.55 10.50 8.76
C PHE A 252 -1.10 10.11 10.17
N LEU A 253 -0.39 11.01 10.85
CA LEU A 253 0.17 10.78 12.18
C LEU A 253 -0.59 11.64 13.20
N ALA A 254 -1.35 10.99 14.08
CA ALA A 254 -2.08 11.65 15.15
C ALA A 254 -1.23 11.73 16.42
N TRP A 255 -0.96 12.97 16.87
CA TRP A 255 -0.03 13.25 17.96
C TRP A 255 -0.70 13.33 19.32
N TYR A 256 -0.07 12.71 20.32
CA TYR A 256 -0.52 12.65 21.70
C TYR A 256 0.61 12.95 22.67
N LYS A 257 0.31 13.73 23.71
CA LYS A 257 1.17 13.88 24.88
C LYS A 257 0.75 12.86 25.92
N VAL A 258 1.64 11.92 26.22
CA VAL A 258 1.40 10.86 27.21
C VAL A 258 2.21 11.19 28.47
N SER A 259 1.52 11.42 29.58
CA SER A 259 2.14 11.78 30.85
C SER A 259 3.01 10.64 31.40
N ARG A 260 3.84 10.94 32.39
CA ARG A 260 4.66 9.94 33.10
C ARG A 260 3.78 8.79 33.60
N ASN A 261 4.22 7.54 33.35
CA ASN A 261 3.54 6.31 33.78
C ASN A 261 2.07 6.22 33.34
N GLN A 262 1.68 6.97 32.30
CA GLN A 262 0.32 6.95 31.79
C GLN A 262 0.19 5.87 30.72
N LYS A 263 -0.94 5.16 30.79
CA LYS A 263 -1.51 4.35 29.72
C LYS A 263 -2.63 5.12 29.05
N LEU A 264 -2.67 5.13 27.73
CA LEU A 264 -3.62 5.89 26.93
C LEU A 264 -4.18 4.99 25.83
N ASP A 265 -5.47 4.68 25.96
CA ASP A 265 -6.24 3.99 24.93
C ASP A 265 -6.86 5.01 24.00
N ILE A 266 -6.70 4.78 22.70
CA ILE A 266 -7.28 5.62 21.64
C ILE A 266 -8.14 4.72 20.74
N ARG A 267 -9.33 5.20 20.40
CA ARG A 267 -10.25 4.57 19.44
C ARG A 267 -10.50 5.47 18.25
N VAL A 268 -10.40 4.88 17.07
CA VAL A 268 -10.58 5.55 15.78
C VAL A 268 -11.70 4.84 15.03
N PHE A 269 -12.74 5.58 14.71
CA PHE A 269 -13.87 5.15 13.91
C PHE A 269 -13.84 5.86 12.57
N GLY A 270 -13.91 5.08 11.50
CA GLY A 270 -13.88 5.59 10.14
C GLY A 270 -14.53 4.64 9.15
N SER A 271 -14.59 5.10 7.90
CA SER A 271 -14.91 4.27 6.74
C SER A 271 -13.85 4.48 5.67
N ALA A 272 -13.63 3.47 4.85
CA ALA A 272 -12.73 3.51 3.71
C ALA A 272 -13.44 3.04 2.44
N LYS A 273 -13.09 3.66 1.31
CA LYS A 273 -13.58 3.30 -0.01
C LYS A 273 -12.42 2.96 -0.91
N LEU A 274 -12.38 1.73 -1.41
CA LEU A 274 -11.32 1.21 -2.25
C LEU A 274 -11.74 1.23 -3.73
N TYR A 275 -10.76 1.39 -4.60
CA TYR A 275 -10.92 1.52 -6.05
C TYR A 275 -10.04 0.51 -6.80
N THR A 276 -10.55 -0.04 -7.90
CA THR A 276 -9.79 -0.96 -8.75
C THR A 276 -8.75 -0.25 -9.64
N SER A 277 -8.84 1.07 -9.75
CA SER A 277 -7.98 1.90 -10.58
C SER A 277 -7.50 3.13 -9.81
N SER A 278 -6.30 3.58 -10.17
CA SER A 278 -5.69 4.76 -9.56
C SER A 278 -6.53 6.00 -9.86
N LYS A 279 -6.83 6.78 -8.83
CA LYS A 279 -7.44 8.12 -8.93
C LYS A 279 -6.46 9.15 -9.51
N VAL A 280 -5.16 8.88 -9.51
CA VAL A 280 -4.12 9.80 -9.95
C VAL A 280 -3.95 9.71 -11.46
N LYS A 281 -4.43 10.73 -12.18
CA LYS A 281 -4.39 10.76 -13.66
C LYS A 281 -3.01 11.06 -14.25
N SER A 282 -2.20 11.85 -13.54
CA SER A 282 -0.88 12.29 -13.98
C SER A 282 0.12 12.07 -12.85
N PRO A 283 0.61 10.84 -12.69
CA PRO A 283 1.50 10.50 -11.60
C PRO A 283 2.84 11.21 -11.77
N PHE A 284 3.30 11.84 -10.69
CA PHE A 284 4.60 12.47 -10.62
C PHE A 284 5.26 12.10 -9.28
N LEU A 285 6.54 11.76 -9.35
CA LEU A 285 7.37 11.48 -8.19
C LEU A 285 8.64 12.32 -8.33
N ASP A 286 8.84 13.23 -7.39
CA ASP A 286 10.00 14.10 -7.39
C ASP A 286 11.30 13.33 -7.11
N GLU A 287 12.41 13.92 -7.51
CA GLU A 287 13.73 13.27 -7.44
C GLU A 287 14.18 12.98 -5.99
N SER A 288 13.75 13.79 -5.01
CA SER A 288 14.11 13.57 -3.62
C SER A 288 13.41 12.33 -3.06
N LEU A 289 12.12 12.14 -3.39
CA LEU A 289 11.37 10.94 -3.07
C LEU A 289 11.85 9.72 -3.87
N ARG A 290 12.23 9.87 -5.14
CA ARG A 290 12.83 8.76 -5.92
C ARG A 290 14.08 8.22 -5.24
N LYS A 291 15.01 9.09 -4.83
CA LYS A 291 16.21 8.68 -4.07
C LYS A 291 15.87 8.00 -2.76
N LYS A 292 14.85 8.50 -2.06
CA LYS A 292 14.38 7.91 -0.81
C LYS A 292 13.84 6.50 -0.99
N TYR A 293 12.95 6.31 -1.96
CA TYR A 293 12.29 5.05 -2.24
C TYR A 293 13.13 4.05 -3.05
N THR A 294 14.36 4.41 -3.37
CA THR A 294 15.37 3.51 -3.94
C THR A 294 16.51 3.25 -2.97
N ALA A 295 16.47 3.78 -1.74
CA ALA A 295 17.52 3.60 -0.75
C ALA A 295 17.46 2.22 -0.06
N ALA A 296 18.61 1.76 0.46
CA ALA A 296 18.67 0.60 1.33
C ALA A 296 18.10 0.92 2.72
N ASP A 297 17.62 -0.10 3.43
CA ASP A 297 17.30 -0.02 4.86
C ASP A 297 17.46 -1.41 5.49
N LYS A 298 17.28 -1.51 6.82
CA LYS A 298 17.50 -2.72 7.64
C LYS A 298 16.96 -4.01 7.01
N TYR A 299 15.73 -4.02 6.51
CA TYR A 299 15.09 -5.20 5.89
C TYR A 299 15.05 -5.15 4.36
N TRP A 300 15.58 -4.10 3.75
CA TRP A 300 15.64 -3.88 2.31
C TRP A 300 17.09 -3.72 1.88
N GLU A 301 17.87 -4.79 2.02
CA GLU A 301 19.32 -4.82 1.86
C GLU A 301 19.76 -4.77 0.37
N LYS A 302 19.23 -3.82 -0.41
CA LYS A 302 19.42 -3.71 -1.87
C LYS A 302 20.89 -3.70 -2.32
N ASP A 303 21.78 -3.17 -1.48
CA ASP A 303 23.20 -2.99 -1.79
C ASP A 303 24.04 -4.23 -1.45
N ASN A 304 23.42 -5.27 -0.89
CA ASN A 304 24.11 -6.51 -0.60
C ASN A 304 24.56 -7.20 -1.92
N PRO A 305 25.81 -7.68 -2.02
CA PRO A 305 26.32 -8.35 -3.22
C PRO A 305 25.48 -9.55 -3.70
N GLN A 306 24.85 -10.30 -2.79
CA GLN A 306 23.98 -11.43 -3.16
C GLN A 306 22.69 -10.95 -3.82
N ILE A 307 22.09 -9.86 -3.32
CA ILE A 307 20.89 -9.25 -3.90
C ILE A 307 21.21 -8.70 -5.29
N LEU A 308 22.32 -7.99 -5.45
CA LEU A 308 22.77 -7.44 -6.74
C LEU A 308 23.09 -8.55 -7.75
N SER A 309 23.81 -9.59 -7.33
CA SER A 309 24.12 -10.75 -8.17
C SER A 309 22.84 -11.44 -8.65
N LYS A 310 21.89 -11.66 -7.73
CA LYS A 310 20.62 -12.29 -8.07
C LYS A 310 19.77 -11.41 -8.99
N LEU A 311 19.77 -10.09 -8.80
CA LEU A 311 19.09 -9.16 -9.70
C LEU A 311 19.64 -9.26 -11.13
N ASN A 312 20.97 -9.30 -11.29
CA ASN A 312 21.59 -9.43 -12.61
C ASN A 312 21.21 -10.75 -13.29
N GLU A 313 21.09 -11.85 -12.53
CA GLU A 313 20.60 -13.14 -13.03
C GLU A 313 19.14 -13.05 -13.50
N ILE A 314 18.27 -12.39 -12.72
CA ILE A 314 16.83 -12.22 -13.06
C ILE A 314 16.68 -11.38 -14.34
N LEU A 315 17.45 -10.31 -14.47
CA LEU A 315 17.31 -9.37 -15.58
C LEU A 315 18.08 -9.79 -16.85
N GLY A 316 19.11 -10.63 -16.70
CA GLY A 316 19.97 -11.09 -17.78
C GLY A 316 20.79 -9.98 -18.44
N ASP A 317 21.42 -10.31 -19.57
CA ASP A 317 22.35 -9.40 -20.27
C ASP A 317 21.65 -8.23 -20.98
N ASN A 318 20.36 -8.38 -21.31
CA ASN A 318 19.55 -7.39 -22.02
C ASN A 318 18.28 -7.05 -21.22
N PRO A 319 18.40 -6.33 -20.09
CA PRO A 319 17.27 -5.99 -19.26
C PRO A 319 16.24 -5.15 -20.03
N PRO A 320 14.93 -5.35 -19.79
CA PRO A 320 13.90 -4.41 -20.22
C PRO A 320 14.23 -3.00 -19.72
N GLN A 321 13.88 -1.96 -20.49
CA GLN A 321 14.19 -0.59 -20.09
C GLN A 321 13.12 0.01 -19.16
N ASP A 322 11.87 -0.45 -19.25
CA ASP A 322 10.77 0.08 -18.47
C ASP A 322 10.64 -0.59 -17.09
N SER A 323 10.17 0.20 -16.12
CA SER A 323 10.00 -0.25 -14.74
C SER A 323 8.97 -1.37 -14.60
N ASP A 324 7.91 -1.38 -15.40
CA ASP A 324 6.84 -2.39 -15.30
C ASP A 324 7.36 -3.78 -15.65
N SER A 325 8.09 -3.91 -16.76
CA SER A 325 8.64 -5.18 -17.22
C SER A 325 9.70 -5.72 -16.26
N LYS A 326 10.59 -4.86 -15.74
CA LYS A 326 11.59 -5.26 -14.73
C LYS A 326 10.91 -5.72 -13.43
N ALA A 327 9.95 -4.95 -12.93
CA ALA A 327 9.19 -5.29 -11.73
C ALA A 327 8.46 -6.64 -11.90
N LYS A 328 7.93 -6.93 -13.09
CA LYS A 328 7.26 -8.21 -13.39
C LYS A 328 8.22 -9.41 -13.29
N LEU A 329 9.43 -9.29 -13.84
CA LEU A 329 10.45 -10.35 -13.76
C LEU A 329 10.88 -10.59 -12.30
N ILE A 330 11.11 -9.51 -11.55
CA ILE A 330 11.45 -9.57 -10.13
C ILE A 330 10.31 -10.20 -9.32
N PHE A 331 9.07 -9.78 -9.56
CA PHE A 331 7.88 -10.33 -8.92
C PHE A 331 7.77 -11.84 -9.16
N GLN A 332 7.89 -12.27 -10.41
CA GLN A 332 7.81 -13.69 -10.77
C GLN A 332 8.90 -14.50 -10.06
N PHE A 333 10.13 -13.98 -10.02
CA PHE A 333 11.21 -14.63 -9.28
C PHE A 333 10.86 -14.81 -7.80
N VAL A 334 10.31 -13.79 -7.14
CA VAL A 334 9.92 -13.87 -5.73
C VAL A 334 8.85 -14.93 -5.52
N VAL A 335 7.81 -14.94 -6.36
CA VAL A 335 6.70 -15.91 -6.32
C VAL A 335 7.19 -17.34 -6.51
N ASP A 336 8.11 -17.56 -7.46
CA ASP A 336 8.61 -18.90 -7.78
C ASP A 336 9.66 -19.42 -6.77
N THR A 337 10.37 -18.50 -6.11
CA THR A 337 11.48 -18.84 -5.21
C THR A 337 11.01 -19.11 -3.78
N LEU A 338 10.15 -18.24 -3.24
CA LEU A 338 9.74 -18.31 -1.84
C LEU A 338 8.59 -19.30 -1.65
N LYS A 339 8.54 -19.93 -0.46
CA LYS A 339 7.42 -20.76 -0.02
C LYS A 339 6.90 -20.24 1.31
N TYR A 340 5.59 -20.06 1.36
CA TYR A 340 4.91 -19.57 2.55
C TYR A 340 4.95 -20.60 3.70
N ASP A 341 5.45 -20.21 4.87
CA ASP A 341 5.52 -21.07 6.06
C ASP A 341 4.44 -20.74 7.09
N PHE A 342 3.30 -21.44 7.00
CA PHE A 342 2.19 -21.31 7.94
C PHE A 342 2.53 -21.64 9.39
N ARG A 343 3.65 -22.34 9.66
CA ARG A 343 4.05 -22.69 11.03
C ARG A 343 4.57 -21.47 11.79
N ARG A 344 5.20 -20.51 11.08
CA ARG A 344 5.70 -19.26 11.68
C ARG A 344 4.57 -18.40 12.25
N LEU A 345 3.35 -18.52 11.71
CA LEU A 345 2.16 -17.82 12.23
C LEU A 345 1.70 -18.29 13.61
N LYS A 346 2.10 -19.49 14.02
CA LYS A 346 1.70 -20.08 15.30
C LYS A 346 2.64 -19.70 16.44
N ASP A 347 3.75 -19.05 16.12
CA ASP A 347 4.71 -18.57 17.11
C ASP A 347 4.32 -17.16 17.57
N ASN A 348 4.19 -16.96 18.89
CA ASN A 348 3.78 -15.68 19.47
C ASN A 348 4.86 -14.60 19.35
N SER A 349 6.07 -14.94 18.90
CA SER A 349 7.18 -13.99 18.68
C SER A 349 7.77 -14.14 17.27
N MET A 350 6.96 -13.90 16.25
CA MET A 350 7.45 -13.94 14.86
C MET A 350 8.44 -12.79 14.62
N GLU A 351 9.71 -13.12 14.47
CA GLU A 351 10.74 -12.17 14.04
C GLU A 351 10.69 -11.98 12.52
N ARG A 352 10.73 -10.71 12.07
CA ARG A 352 10.89 -10.35 10.66
C ARG A 352 12.34 -10.54 10.22
N LEU A 353 12.54 -11.23 9.09
CA LEU A 353 13.86 -11.71 8.66
C LEU A 353 14.58 -10.78 7.68
N GLY A 354 13.84 -10.01 6.87
CA GLY A 354 14.38 -9.15 5.81
C GLY A 354 14.69 -9.87 4.49
N ALA A 355 15.01 -9.10 3.46
CA ALA A 355 15.17 -9.57 2.10
C ALA A 355 16.33 -10.56 1.93
N LEU A 356 17.48 -10.25 2.52
CA LEU A 356 18.67 -11.11 2.38
C LEU A 356 18.46 -12.48 3.02
N THR A 357 17.90 -12.50 4.22
CA THR A 357 17.60 -13.75 4.92
C THR A 357 16.52 -14.54 4.19
N ALA A 358 15.49 -13.88 3.64
CA ALA A 358 14.47 -14.51 2.83
C ALA A 358 15.05 -15.19 1.57
N LEU A 359 15.98 -14.51 0.87
CA LEU A 359 16.67 -15.07 -0.29
C LEU A 359 17.49 -16.31 0.07
N ASN A 360 18.17 -16.30 1.21
CA ASN A 360 18.99 -17.42 1.68
C ASN A 360 18.16 -18.57 2.27
N ASN A 361 16.95 -18.30 2.77
CA ASN A 361 16.07 -19.28 3.43
C ASN A 361 14.65 -19.27 2.82
N PRO A 362 14.50 -19.67 1.54
CA PRO A 362 13.26 -19.49 0.79
C PRO A 362 12.04 -20.24 1.34
N ASN A 363 12.25 -21.27 2.16
CA ASN A 363 11.17 -22.07 2.74
C ASN A 363 10.62 -21.52 4.07
N SER A 364 11.10 -20.35 4.51
CA SER A 364 10.79 -19.77 5.82
C SER A 364 10.23 -18.35 5.68
N ALA A 365 9.38 -18.09 4.70
CA ALA A 365 8.83 -16.77 4.40
C ALA A 365 7.37 -16.61 4.86
N VAL A 366 7.01 -15.44 5.37
CA VAL A 366 5.63 -14.94 5.50
C VAL A 366 5.46 -13.66 4.68
N CYS A 367 4.30 -12.98 4.74
CA CYS A 367 4.01 -11.83 3.87
C CYS A 367 5.08 -10.72 3.93
N MET A 368 5.70 -10.50 5.09
CA MET A 368 6.80 -9.53 5.25
C MET A 368 8.02 -9.90 4.40
N GLU A 369 8.47 -11.16 4.41
CA GLU A 369 9.66 -11.57 3.64
C GLU A 369 9.41 -11.58 2.12
N PHE A 370 8.20 -11.92 1.68
CA PHE A 370 7.80 -11.76 0.27
C PHE A 370 7.88 -10.29 -0.17
N THR A 371 7.35 -9.40 0.67
CA THR A 371 7.37 -7.95 0.45
C THR A 371 8.78 -7.38 0.47
N ASP A 372 9.59 -7.78 1.45
CA ASP A 372 10.98 -7.33 1.63
C ASP A 372 11.86 -7.72 0.46
N LEU A 373 11.82 -8.99 0.04
CA LEU A 373 12.64 -9.46 -1.07
C LEU A 373 12.25 -8.75 -2.37
N PHE A 374 10.95 -8.56 -2.62
CA PHE A 374 10.48 -7.81 -3.78
C PHE A 374 10.98 -6.36 -3.74
N ILE A 375 10.84 -5.65 -2.61
CA ILE A 375 11.28 -4.26 -2.48
C ILE A 375 12.80 -4.16 -2.65
N ALA A 376 13.60 -5.00 -2.00
CA ALA A 376 15.05 -4.94 -2.09
C ALA A 376 15.55 -5.11 -3.53
N LEU A 377 15.03 -6.12 -4.26
CA LEU A 377 15.37 -6.35 -5.66
C LEU A 377 14.88 -5.21 -6.58
N THR A 378 13.67 -4.72 -6.35
CA THR A 378 13.07 -3.62 -7.15
C THR A 378 13.84 -2.31 -6.95
N ARG A 379 14.23 -2.00 -5.71
CA ARG A 379 15.08 -0.84 -5.40
C ARG A 379 16.50 -1.00 -5.96
N ALA A 380 17.07 -2.20 -5.91
CA ALA A 380 18.35 -2.50 -6.56
C ALA A 380 18.29 -2.28 -8.08
N ALA A 381 17.13 -2.52 -8.71
CA ALA A 381 16.88 -2.24 -10.13
C ALA A 381 16.66 -0.75 -10.45
N GLY A 382 16.77 0.14 -9.45
CA GLY A 382 16.56 1.58 -9.58
C GLY A 382 15.09 2.00 -9.63
N ILE A 383 14.16 1.10 -9.27
CA ILE A 383 12.73 1.36 -9.29
C ILE A 383 12.28 1.72 -7.86
N PRO A 384 11.66 2.88 -7.64
CA PRO A 384 11.07 3.22 -6.35
C PRO A 384 10.07 2.16 -5.91
N ALA A 385 10.22 1.63 -4.69
CA ALA A 385 9.31 0.64 -4.13
C ALA A 385 9.11 0.86 -2.64
N ARG A 386 7.95 0.51 -2.10
CA ARG A 386 7.57 0.72 -0.70
C ARG A 386 6.64 -0.39 -0.22
N GLU A 387 6.59 -0.60 1.09
CA GLU A 387 5.74 -1.57 1.77
C GLU A 387 4.42 -0.91 2.18
N LEU A 388 3.33 -1.65 2.09
CA LEU A 388 2.02 -1.31 2.64
C LEU A 388 1.68 -2.34 3.70
N ASP A 389 1.27 -1.88 4.88
CA ASP A 389 0.66 -2.74 5.88
C ASP A 389 -0.81 -2.36 6.05
N GLY A 390 -1.67 -3.35 6.20
CA GLY A 390 -3.08 -3.09 6.38
C GLY A 390 -3.93 -4.34 6.56
N PHE A 391 -5.24 -4.17 6.40
CA PHE A 391 -6.19 -5.26 6.49
C PHE A 391 -6.51 -5.78 5.10
N ALA A 392 -6.27 -7.08 4.88
CA ALA A 392 -6.63 -7.73 3.63
C ALA A 392 -7.79 -8.71 3.87
N TYR A 393 -8.99 -8.37 3.39
CA TYR A 393 -10.19 -9.18 3.63
C TYR A 393 -10.10 -10.53 2.91
N THR A 394 -10.37 -11.62 3.61
CA THR A 394 -10.51 -12.96 3.01
C THR A 394 -11.51 -13.81 3.78
N ASN A 395 -12.22 -14.68 3.07
CA ASN A 395 -13.05 -15.74 3.66
C ASN A 395 -12.33 -17.10 3.71
N ASN A 396 -11.12 -17.20 3.13
CA ASN A 396 -10.29 -18.39 3.10
C ASN A 396 -8.86 -18.01 3.47
N THR A 397 -8.56 -18.08 4.77
CA THR A 397 -7.25 -17.73 5.34
C THR A 397 -6.15 -18.72 4.99
N VAL A 398 -6.50 -19.87 4.40
CA VAL A 398 -5.52 -20.86 3.94
C VAL A 398 -4.97 -20.44 2.57
N LEU A 399 -5.84 -20.02 1.65
CA LEU A 399 -5.43 -19.57 0.31
C LEU A 399 -4.92 -18.13 0.29
N ARG A 400 -5.38 -17.29 1.23
CA ARG A 400 -4.98 -15.89 1.37
C ARG A 400 -4.60 -15.64 2.82
N PRO A 401 -3.40 -16.07 3.23
CA PRO A 401 -2.99 -15.97 4.61
C PRO A 401 -2.68 -14.53 5.00
N LEU A 402 -2.72 -14.30 6.30
CA LEU A 402 -2.54 -13.00 6.94
C LEU A 402 -1.54 -13.24 8.09
N SER A 403 -0.51 -12.40 8.22
CA SER A 403 0.70 -12.79 8.96
C SER A 403 1.08 -11.89 10.13
N LEU A 404 0.36 -10.81 10.35
CA LEU A 404 0.68 -9.84 11.39
C LEU A 404 -0.26 -10.09 12.58
N ASN A 405 0.27 -10.46 13.75
CA ASN A 405 -0.39 -10.53 15.07
C ASN A 405 -1.76 -11.25 15.16
N LYS A 406 -2.41 -11.21 16.34
CA LYS A 406 -3.82 -11.62 16.50
C LYS A 406 -4.79 -10.74 15.70
N ASP A 407 -4.44 -9.47 15.52
CA ASP A 407 -5.12 -8.58 14.60
C ASP A 407 -4.69 -8.94 13.22
N ILE A 408 -5.48 -9.77 12.56
CA ILE A 408 -5.16 -10.40 11.29
C ILE A 408 -4.84 -9.33 10.20
N LEU A 409 -3.57 -8.92 10.05
CA LEU A 409 -3.12 -7.95 9.04
C LEU A 409 -2.20 -8.60 7.99
N HIS A 410 -1.99 -7.86 6.90
CA HIS A 410 -1.19 -8.26 5.74
C HIS A 410 -0.16 -7.19 5.37
N ALA A 411 0.92 -7.61 4.74
CA ALA A 411 1.94 -6.73 4.18
C ALA A 411 2.14 -7.06 2.70
N TRP A 412 2.13 -6.03 1.85
CA TRP A 412 2.34 -6.17 0.41
C TRP A 412 3.08 -4.95 -0.16
N PRO A 413 3.81 -5.09 -1.28
CA PRO A 413 4.57 -3.99 -1.86
C PRO A 413 3.79 -3.14 -2.87
N GLU A 414 4.26 -1.90 -3.03
CA GLU A 414 4.03 -1.06 -4.19
C GLU A 414 5.35 -0.78 -4.91
N TYR A 415 5.28 -0.64 -6.24
CA TYR A 415 6.37 -0.10 -7.05
C TYR A 415 5.90 1.09 -7.88
N TRP A 416 6.83 1.96 -8.29
CA TRP A 416 6.53 3.12 -9.11
C TRP A 416 6.63 2.81 -10.61
N SER A 417 5.51 3.01 -11.32
CA SER A 417 5.41 3.02 -12.77
C SER A 417 5.35 4.46 -13.27
N ASP A 418 6.23 4.87 -14.18
CA ASP A 418 6.18 6.24 -14.72
C ASP A 418 4.90 6.53 -15.52
N ARG A 419 4.15 5.49 -15.92
CA ARG A 419 2.86 5.62 -16.62
C ARG A 419 1.66 5.64 -15.67
N ARG A 420 1.71 4.85 -14.59
CA ARG A 420 0.54 4.56 -13.73
C ARG A 420 0.66 5.14 -12.32
N GLY A 421 1.85 5.58 -11.92
CA GLY A 421 2.18 5.97 -10.55
C GLY A 421 2.47 4.76 -9.69
N TRP A 422 2.07 4.81 -8.42
CA TRP A 422 2.16 3.66 -7.54
C TRP A 422 1.27 2.52 -8.03
N VAL A 423 1.84 1.32 -8.09
CA VAL A 423 1.17 0.09 -8.48
C VAL A 423 1.34 -0.90 -7.34
N MET A 424 0.24 -1.30 -6.72
CA MET A 424 0.22 -2.34 -5.70
C MET A 424 0.28 -3.71 -6.34
N VAL A 425 1.06 -4.62 -5.75
CA VAL A 425 1.18 -6.02 -6.15
C VAL A 425 1.26 -6.90 -4.91
N ASP A 426 0.87 -8.18 -5.02
CA ASP A 426 0.95 -9.11 -3.88
C ASP A 426 1.59 -10.46 -4.25
N PRO A 427 2.91 -10.61 -4.04
CA PRO A 427 3.61 -11.86 -4.33
C PRO A 427 3.24 -12.99 -3.34
N THR A 428 2.74 -12.65 -2.15
CA THR A 428 2.34 -13.64 -1.14
C THR A 428 1.07 -14.36 -1.57
N TRP A 429 0.04 -13.59 -1.95
CA TRP A 429 -1.23 -14.16 -2.37
C TRP A 429 -1.14 -14.83 -3.74
N GLU A 430 -0.26 -14.38 -4.65
CA GLU A 430 -0.03 -15.13 -5.90
C GLU A 430 0.55 -16.52 -5.65
N ASN A 431 1.55 -16.62 -4.76
CA ASN A 431 2.16 -17.89 -4.38
C ASN A 431 1.14 -18.86 -3.72
N THR A 432 0.34 -18.34 -2.79
CA THR A 432 -0.57 -19.16 -1.94
C THR A 432 -1.90 -19.51 -2.62
N THR A 433 -2.32 -18.76 -3.65
CA THR A 433 -3.52 -19.05 -4.44
C THR A 433 -3.25 -19.89 -5.70
N GLY A 434 -2.02 -20.37 -5.89
CA GLY A 434 -1.66 -21.23 -7.01
C GLY A 434 -1.46 -20.48 -8.35
N GLY A 435 -1.02 -19.23 -8.30
CA GLY A 435 -0.69 -18.42 -9.48
C GLY A 435 -1.84 -17.60 -10.04
N VAL A 436 -2.75 -17.14 -9.17
CA VAL A 436 -3.69 -16.06 -9.54
C VAL A 436 -2.89 -14.78 -9.69
N ASP A 437 -3.05 -14.07 -10.81
CA ASP A 437 -2.29 -12.85 -11.11
C ASP A 437 -2.62 -11.72 -10.12
N TYR A 438 -1.70 -11.47 -9.18
CA TYR A 438 -1.67 -10.34 -8.25
C TYR A 438 -0.60 -9.31 -8.61
N PHE A 439 0.07 -9.46 -9.75
CA PHE A 439 1.00 -8.46 -10.28
C PHE A 439 0.27 -7.38 -11.10
N SER A 440 -0.57 -7.81 -12.04
CA SER A 440 -1.26 -6.88 -12.93
C SER A 440 -2.51 -6.30 -12.27
N LYS A 441 -2.98 -6.93 -11.19
CA LYS A 441 -4.30 -6.76 -10.60
C LYS A 441 -4.26 -6.95 -9.09
N LEU A 442 -4.38 -5.87 -8.35
CA LEU A 442 -4.77 -5.95 -6.96
C LEU A 442 -6.29 -5.87 -6.85
N ASP A 443 -6.85 -6.65 -5.92
CA ASP A 443 -8.28 -6.71 -5.68
C ASP A 443 -8.81 -5.54 -4.83
N LEU A 444 -10.08 -5.59 -4.47
CA LEU A 444 -10.74 -4.59 -3.61
C LEU A 444 -10.74 -4.99 -2.12
N ASN A 445 -9.85 -5.89 -1.71
CA ASN A 445 -9.79 -6.42 -0.35
C ASN A 445 -8.67 -5.81 0.49
N HIS A 446 -7.71 -5.14 -0.15
CA HIS A 446 -6.50 -4.61 0.47
C HIS A 446 -6.70 -3.19 0.98
N PHE A 447 -7.10 -3.05 2.24
CA PHE A 447 -7.25 -1.76 2.89
C PHE A 447 -5.95 -1.36 3.61
N VAL A 448 -5.29 -0.31 3.11
CA VAL A 448 -4.01 0.19 3.62
C VAL A 448 -4.22 0.91 4.94
N PHE A 449 -3.46 0.52 5.97
CA PHE A 449 -3.37 1.25 7.24
C PHE A 449 -2.15 2.17 7.28
N VAL A 450 -1.01 1.72 6.76
CA VAL A 450 0.23 2.51 6.70
C VAL A 450 1.04 2.20 5.46
N ILE A 451 1.84 3.18 5.07
CA ILE A 451 2.79 3.16 3.96
C ILE A 451 4.20 3.28 4.55
N LYS A 452 5.08 2.35 4.24
CA LYS A 452 6.47 2.32 4.65
C LYS A 452 7.36 2.43 3.42
N GLY A 453 7.81 3.64 3.11
CA GLY A 453 8.76 3.89 2.02
C GLY A 453 10.10 4.37 2.54
N SER A 454 10.05 5.29 3.49
CA SER A 454 11.21 5.93 4.11
C SER A 454 11.94 5.05 5.11
N SER A 455 11.21 4.16 5.76
CA SER A 455 11.73 3.23 6.75
C SER A 455 11.01 1.90 6.59
N SER A 456 11.77 0.82 6.63
CA SER A 456 11.27 -0.55 6.71
C SER A 456 10.57 -0.85 8.03
N GLN A 457 10.72 0.00 9.05
CA GLN A 457 10.18 -0.27 10.39
C GLN A 457 9.01 0.64 10.76
N ASN A 458 8.97 1.87 10.25
CA ASN A 458 8.03 2.90 10.68
C ASN A 458 7.24 3.47 9.48
N PRO A 459 5.98 3.89 9.70
CA PRO A 459 5.27 3.86 10.99
C PRO A 459 4.69 2.49 11.32
N ILE A 460 4.29 2.32 12.58
CA ILE A 460 3.67 1.08 13.07
C ILE A 460 2.21 1.05 12.60
N PRO A 461 1.69 -0.08 12.06
CA PRO A 461 0.28 -0.18 11.67
C PRO A 461 -0.66 -0.27 12.89
N ALA A 462 -1.92 0.09 12.67
CA ALA A 462 -2.99 -0.22 13.64
C ALA A 462 -3.03 -1.72 13.94
N GLY A 463 -3.31 -2.12 15.18
CA GLY A 463 -3.21 -3.52 15.63
C GLY A 463 -1.83 -3.96 16.11
N SER A 464 -0.79 -3.12 15.94
CA SER A 464 0.55 -3.35 16.51
C SER A 464 0.87 -2.44 17.71
N TYR A 465 -0.02 -1.50 18.04
CA TYR A 465 0.07 -0.65 19.23
C TYR A 465 -0.51 -1.38 20.45
N LYS A 466 0.32 -2.15 21.15
CA LYS A 466 -0.08 -2.96 22.31
C LYS A 466 0.61 -2.51 23.58
N TYR A 467 -0.03 -2.73 24.73
CA TYR A 467 0.67 -2.67 26.01
C TYR A 467 1.67 -3.81 26.14
N SER A 468 2.80 -3.56 26.82
CA SER A 468 3.80 -4.60 27.07
C SER A 468 3.17 -5.82 27.76
N GLY A 469 3.38 -7.01 27.18
CA GLY A 469 2.88 -8.28 27.70
C GLY A 469 1.37 -8.52 27.51
N GLN A 470 0.67 -7.67 26.75
CA GLN A 470 -0.74 -7.87 26.41
C GLN A 470 -0.93 -8.11 24.92
N ASP A 471 -1.84 -9.03 24.62
CA ASP A 471 -2.16 -9.43 23.26
C ASP A 471 -3.70 -9.41 23.09
N SER A 472 -4.21 -8.22 22.78
CA SER A 472 -5.62 -7.89 22.53
C SER A 472 -5.97 -8.01 21.04
N LYS A 473 -7.27 -7.98 20.71
CA LYS A 473 -7.76 -7.80 19.33
C LYS A 473 -8.27 -6.36 19.20
N ASP A 474 -7.53 -5.54 18.47
CA ASP A 474 -7.73 -4.09 18.38
C ASP A 474 -8.16 -3.63 16.98
N VAL A 475 -8.15 -4.53 15.99
CA VAL A 475 -8.56 -4.24 14.62
C VAL A 475 -9.90 -4.92 14.35
N LYS A 476 -10.91 -4.09 14.08
CA LYS A 476 -12.20 -4.54 13.58
C LYS A 476 -12.50 -3.80 12.28
N VAL A 477 -12.52 -4.55 11.19
CA VAL A 477 -12.89 -4.07 9.86
C VAL A 477 -14.04 -4.93 9.34
N THR A 478 -15.09 -4.28 8.84
CA THR A 478 -16.27 -4.95 8.27
C THR A 478 -16.62 -4.36 6.92
N LEU A 479 -17.08 -5.20 5.99
CA LEU A 479 -17.65 -4.73 4.73
C LEU A 479 -18.89 -3.89 5.02
N SER A 480 -19.01 -2.75 4.34
CA SER A 480 -20.10 -1.81 4.52
C SER A 480 -20.90 -1.59 3.24
N ASP A 481 -22.18 -1.29 3.40
CA ASP A 481 -23.06 -0.87 2.31
C ASP A 481 -23.48 0.60 2.40
N THR A 482 -23.08 1.30 3.47
CA THR A 482 -23.50 2.69 3.77
C THR A 482 -22.91 3.71 2.81
N ASP A 483 -23.50 4.90 2.74
CA ASP A 483 -22.98 5.98 1.92
C ASP A 483 -21.63 6.49 2.43
N PHE A 484 -20.68 6.65 1.51
CA PHE A 484 -19.35 7.20 1.78
C PHE A 484 -19.37 8.71 1.53
N LEU A 485 -19.64 9.50 2.58
CA LEU A 485 -19.82 10.95 2.50
C LEU A 485 -18.66 11.69 3.18
N GLY A 486 -17.72 12.16 2.36
CA GLY A 486 -16.63 13.04 2.77
C GLY A 486 -17.02 14.50 2.75
N HIS A 487 -16.84 15.18 3.88
CA HIS A 487 -17.14 16.59 4.11
C HIS A 487 -15.90 17.26 4.73
N PRO A 488 -14.91 17.67 3.91
CA PRO A 488 -13.78 18.43 4.41
C PRO A 488 -14.24 19.85 4.77
N GLN A 489 -13.83 20.36 5.94
CA GLN A 489 -14.23 21.68 6.43
C GLN A 489 -13.05 22.37 7.10
N LEU A 490 -12.69 23.56 6.60
CA LEU A 490 -11.63 24.37 7.19
C LEU A 490 -12.17 25.35 8.22
N ASP A 491 -11.40 25.51 9.28
CA ASP A 491 -11.50 26.59 10.25
C ASP A 491 -10.17 27.36 10.27
N VAL A 492 -10.23 28.69 10.32
CA VAL A 492 -9.04 29.55 10.20
C VAL A 492 -9.02 30.53 11.37
N ALA A 493 -8.01 30.38 12.22
CA ALA A 493 -7.74 31.28 13.33
C ALA A 493 -6.58 32.21 12.98
N ILE A 494 -6.81 33.53 13.13
CA ILE A 494 -5.80 34.56 12.95
C ILE A 494 -5.43 35.11 14.33
N GLU A 495 -4.21 34.83 14.77
CA GLU A 495 -3.62 35.35 16.00
C GLU A 495 -2.67 36.50 15.68
N ALA A 496 -3.02 37.69 16.13
CA ALA A 496 -2.19 38.88 15.99
C ALA A 496 -2.11 39.60 17.35
N PRO A 497 -0.95 40.20 17.70
CA PRO A 497 -0.87 41.12 18.83
C PRO A 497 -1.90 42.25 18.68
N ASN A 498 -2.54 42.64 19.77
CA ASN A 498 -3.44 43.78 19.76
C ASN A 498 -3.23 44.61 21.05
N PRO A 499 -2.57 45.79 21.00
CA PRO A 499 -2.16 46.51 19.79
C PRO A 499 -0.86 45.98 19.15
N ILE A 500 -0.68 46.23 17.86
CA ILE A 500 0.60 46.10 17.15
C ILE A 500 1.37 47.41 17.33
N PHE A 501 2.62 47.34 17.80
CA PHE A 501 3.45 48.54 17.97
C PHE A 501 4.09 48.97 16.67
N ALA A 502 3.84 50.21 16.26
CA ALA A 502 4.36 50.79 15.03
C ALA A 502 5.90 50.83 15.00
N GLY A 503 6.46 50.46 13.85
CA GLY A 503 7.88 50.45 13.51
C GLY A 503 8.72 49.36 14.18
N PHE A 504 8.09 48.48 14.98
CA PHE A 504 8.71 47.24 15.45
C PHE A 504 8.28 46.06 14.57
N PRO A 505 9.17 45.10 14.29
CA PRO A 505 8.78 43.84 13.66
C PRO A 505 7.74 43.13 14.52
N GLY A 506 6.58 42.83 13.94
CA GLY A 506 5.55 42.01 14.57
C GLY A 506 5.39 40.67 13.87
N LEU A 507 4.62 39.78 14.49
CA LEU A 507 4.28 38.48 13.93
C LEU A 507 2.77 38.27 13.95
N ILE A 508 2.20 37.87 12.82
CA ILE A 508 0.85 37.31 12.72
C ILE A 508 0.98 35.81 12.55
N LYS A 509 0.23 35.04 13.33
CA LYS A 509 0.09 33.60 13.12
C LYS A 509 -1.26 33.30 12.50
N VAL A 510 -1.26 32.51 11.45
CA VAL A 510 -2.46 31.96 10.82
C VAL A 510 -2.46 30.46 11.04
N LYS A 511 -3.46 29.99 11.76
CA LYS A 511 -3.70 28.56 11.98
C LYS A 511 -4.87 28.11 11.15
N VAL A 512 -4.65 27.15 10.27
CA VAL A 512 -5.68 26.53 9.45
C VAL A 512 -5.88 25.12 9.94
N ALA A 513 -7.09 24.78 10.39
CA ALA A 513 -7.45 23.48 10.92
C ALA A 513 -8.55 22.83 10.07
N ASN A 514 -8.48 21.51 9.87
CA ASN A 514 -9.55 20.75 9.25
C ASN A 514 -10.45 20.14 10.34
N THR A 515 -11.67 20.66 10.42
CA THR A 515 -12.72 20.23 11.34
C THR A 515 -13.68 19.22 10.71
N GLY A 516 -13.51 18.94 9.41
CA GLY A 516 -14.28 17.95 8.67
C GLY A 516 -13.79 16.52 8.89
N ASN A 517 -14.49 15.57 8.25
CA ASN A 517 -14.22 14.13 8.36
C ASN A 517 -13.36 13.57 7.20
N ALA A 518 -13.06 14.37 6.19
CA ALA A 518 -12.24 14.02 5.02
C ALA A 518 -11.07 14.99 4.88
N PHE A 519 -9.98 14.56 4.25
CA PHE A 519 -8.81 15.42 4.08
C PHE A 519 -9.12 16.63 3.19
N TYR A 520 -8.42 17.74 3.45
CA TYR A 520 -8.46 18.91 2.59
C TYR A 520 -7.27 18.88 1.62
N PRO A 521 -7.49 18.96 0.30
CA PRO A 521 -6.41 18.89 -0.69
C PRO A 521 -5.52 20.14 -0.67
N PRO A 522 -4.30 20.07 -1.23
CA PRO A 522 -3.41 21.22 -1.29
C PRO A 522 -4.06 22.38 -2.06
N ILE A 523 -4.00 23.60 -1.50
CA ILE A 523 -4.57 24.78 -2.14
C ILE A 523 -3.70 26.02 -1.85
N PRO A 524 -3.47 26.90 -2.84
CA PRO A 524 -2.86 28.19 -2.57
C PRO A 524 -3.73 29.01 -1.63
N PHE A 525 -3.09 29.81 -0.79
CA PHE A 525 -3.77 30.83 0.02
C PHE A 525 -2.99 32.13 0.06
N ALA A 526 -3.70 33.20 0.38
CA ALA A 526 -3.12 34.53 0.48
C ALA A 526 -3.49 35.16 1.81
N VAL A 527 -2.57 35.98 2.33
CA VAL A 527 -2.79 36.82 3.49
C VAL A 527 -2.58 38.26 3.07
N SER A 528 -3.49 39.15 3.44
CA SER A 528 -3.40 40.56 3.09
C SER A 528 -3.90 41.42 4.26
N ALA A 529 -3.59 42.71 4.19
CA ALA A 529 -4.14 43.75 5.04
C ALA A 529 -4.25 45.04 4.21
N ASN A 530 -5.03 46.02 4.67
CA ASN A 530 -5.25 47.22 3.86
C ASN A 530 -4.04 48.17 3.90
N THR A 531 -3.44 48.35 5.08
CA THR A 531 -2.37 49.33 5.33
C THR A 531 -1.11 48.69 5.91
N LEU A 532 -1.26 47.65 6.71
CA LEU A 532 -0.17 46.89 7.32
C LEU A 532 0.57 46.07 6.25
N PHE A 533 1.90 46.16 6.23
CA PHE A 533 2.70 45.36 5.31
C PHE A 533 2.93 43.98 5.89
N ILE A 534 2.47 42.96 5.17
CA ILE A 534 2.70 41.56 5.48
C ILE A 534 3.77 41.03 4.52
N LEU A 535 4.88 40.55 5.06
CA LEU A 535 5.97 39.97 4.27
C LEU A 535 5.59 38.53 3.86
N ASN A 536 5.91 38.14 2.62
CA ASN A 536 5.59 36.83 2.04
C ASN A 536 4.09 36.47 2.04
N ALA A 537 3.24 37.48 1.89
CA ALA A 537 1.79 37.41 1.97
C ALA A 537 1.11 36.61 0.82
N SER A 538 1.79 36.48 -0.32
CA SER A 538 1.25 35.86 -1.53
C SER A 538 2.04 34.61 -1.93
N GLY A 539 1.35 33.62 -2.51
CA GLY A 539 1.99 32.41 -3.04
C GLY A 539 2.31 31.35 -1.98
N GLN A 540 1.65 31.41 -0.81
CA GLN A 540 1.72 30.32 0.15
C GLN A 540 0.87 29.16 -0.34
N ASN A 541 1.35 27.93 -0.14
CA ASN A 541 0.60 26.73 -0.47
C ASN A 541 0.23 26.01 0.82
N LEU A 542 -1.07 25.83 1.03
CA LEU A 542 -1.58 24.94 2.05
C LEU A 542 -1.29 23.52 1.56
N GLY A 543 -0.49 22.77 2.32
CA GLY A 543 -0.34 21.34 2.07
C GLY A 543 -1.64 20.57 2.32
N ILE A 544 -1.58 19.25 2.22
CA ILE A 544 -2.69 18.39 2.66
C ILE A 544 -2.96 18.65 4.15
N ILE A 545 -4.23 18.87 4.52
CA ILE A 545 -4.65 18.91 5.93
C ILE A 545 -5.57 17.73 6.23
N PRO A 546 -5.09 16.69 6.94
CA PRO A 546 -5.92 15.56 7.36
C PRO A 546 -7.06 15.99 8.28
N PRO A 547 -8.12 15.18 8.42
CA PRO A 547 -9.13 15.36 9.47
C PRO A 547 -8.47 15.47 10.84
N PHE A 548 -8.97 16.38 11.69
CA PHE A 548 -8.37 16.72 12.99
C PHE A 548 -6.94 17.30 12.92
N GLY A 549 -6.44 17.59 11.72
CA GLY A 549 -5.14 18.21 11.48
C GLY A 549 -5.19 19.73 11.43
N SER A 550 -4.03 20.35 11.63
CA SER A 550 -3.84 21.79 11.52
C SER A 550 -2.43 22.15 11.10
N SER A 551 -2.33 23.26 10.35
CA SER A 551 -1.09 23.86 9.87
C SER A 551 -1.00 25.30 10.37
N GLU A 552 0.20 25.70 10.80
CA GLU A 552 0.46 27.02 11.36
C GLU A 552 1.48 27.77 10.48
N PHE A 553 1.13 29.00 10.12
CA PHE A 553 1.94 29.87 9.27
C PHE A 553 2.24 31.18 9.98
N ASN A 554 3.49 31.60 9.88
CA ASN A 554 4.02 32.76 10.57
C ASN A 554 4.35 33.86 9.56
N PHE A 555 3.71 35.01 9.69
CA PHE A 555 3.88 36.15 8.80
C PHE A 555 4.48 37.33 9.54
N ASN A 556 5.63 37.78 9.07
CA ASN A 556 6.27 38.98 9.60
C ASN A 556 5.54 40.22 9.10
N ILE A 557 5.28 41.15 10.00
CA ILE A 557 4.58 42.40 9.69
C ILE A 557 5.42 43.63 9.96
N ARG A 558 5.16 44.69 9.19
CA ARG A 558 5.80 46.00 9.31
C ARG A 558 4.81 47.13 9.05
N THR A 559 5.03 48.25 9.71
CA THR A 559 4.35 49.53 9.44
C THR A 559 5.27 50.45 8.64
N LYS A 560 4.73 51.52 8.04
CA LYS A 560 5.54 52.48 7.25
C LYS A 560 6.40 53.36 8.16
N SER A 561 5.87 53.69 9.33
CA SER A 561 6.47 54.61 10.28
C SER A 561 6.41 54.07 11.71
N LEU A 562 7.30 54.58 12.56
CA LEU A 562 7.31 54.36 14.03
C LEU A 562 6.15 55.08 14.75
N PHE A 563 5.47 55.99 14.05
CA PHE A 563 4.43 56.85 14.61
C PHE A 563 3.02 56.53 14.09
N ASP A 564 2.89 55.45 13.30
CA ASP A 564 1.61 55.08 12.70
C ASP A 564 0.56 54.76 13.79
N THR A 565 -0.66 55.26 13.59
CA THR A 565 -1.83 54.93 14.39
C THR A 565 -3.01 54.72 13.45
N PHE A 566 -3.50 53.49 13.35
CA PHE A 566 -4.66 53.15 12.53
C PHE A 566 -5.28 51.83 12.98
N ASN A 567 -6.54 51.61 12.61
CA ASN A 567 -7.14 50.28 12.65
C ASN A 567 -6.99 49.65 11.27
N ASP A 568 -6.74 48.35 11.25
CA ASP A 568 -6.64 47.58 10.01
C ASP A 568 -7.28 46.20 10.19
N GLN A 569 -7.47 45.52 9.07
CA GLN A 569 -8.03 44.19 9.03
C GLN A 569 -7.05 43.27 8.32
N VAL A 570 -6.67 42.20 9.00
CA VAL A 570 -5.92 41.09 8.41
C VAL A 570 -6.92 40.15 7.77
N ILE A 571 -6.74 39.87 6.48
CA ILE A 571 -7.62 39.04 5.66
C ILE A 571 -6.82 37.81 5.21
N VAL A 572 -7.35 36.62 5.49
CA VAL A 572 -6.84 35.36 4.97
C VAL A 572 -7.85 34.83 3.97
N GLU A 573 -7.41 34.64 2.72
CA GLU A 573 -8.24 34.10 1.64
C GLU A 573 -7.80 32.68 1.29
N ILE A 574 -8.68 31.71 1.55
CA ILE A 574 -8.47 30.28 1.30
C ILE A 574 -9.70 29.74 0.58
N ALA A 575 -9.52 29.08 -0.57
CA ALA A 575 -10.60 28.47 -1.35
C ALA A 575 -11.77 29.43 -1.68
N GLY A 576 -11.47 30.73 -1.89
CA GLY A 576 -12.46 31.77 -2.14
C GLY A 576 -13.25 32.23 -0.90
N GLN A 577 -12.96 31.67 0.28
CA GLN A 577 -13.51 32.13 1.56
C GLN A 577 -12.57 33.15 2.19
N LYS A 578 -13.14 34.18 2.84
CA LYS A 578 -12.38 35.25 3.50
C LYS A 578 -12.58 35.19 5.00
N PHE A 579 -11.47 35.05 5.72
CA PHE A 579 -11.41 35.09 7.17
C PHE A 579 -10.74 36.39 7.60
N THR A 580 -11.31 37.11 8.54
CA THR A 580 -10.87 38.46 8.88
C THR A 580 -10.59 38.62 10.37
N LYS A 581 -9.60 39.45 10.68
CA LYS A 581 -9.26 39.82 12.07
C LYS A 581 -8.91 41.29 12.15
N GLU A 582 -9.65 42.02 12.98
CA GLU A 582 -9.35 43.41 13.30
C GLU A 582 -8.09 43.53 14.15
N VAL A 583 -7.21 44.46 13.80
CA VAL A 583 -5.99 44.80 14.51
C VAL A 583 -5.85 46.30 14.68
N THR A 584 -5.34 46.75 15.82
CA THR A 584 -5.08 48.17 16.07
C THR A 584 -3.58 48.41 16.15
N ILE A 585 -3.10 49.38 15.37
CA ILE A 585 -1.70 49.82 15.35
C ILE A 585 -1.58 51.04 16.25
N LYS A 586 -0.60 51.01 17.18
CA LYS A 586 -0.28 52.14 18.08
C LYS A 586 1.20 52.47 18.06
N PRO A 587 1.59 53.75 18.28
CA PRO A 587 2.98 54.13 18.39
C PRO A 587 3.59 53.51 19.65
N PHE A 588 4.86 53.10 19.57
CA PHE A 588 5.57 52.50 20.69
C PHE A 588 5.75 53.47 21.88
N ALA A 589 5.91 54.77 21.59
CA ALA A 589 5.97 55.81 22.60
C ALA A 589 4.87 56.84 22.37
N LEU A 590 4.00 57.02 23.38
CA LEU A 590 3.07 58.15 23.43
C LEU A 590 3.90 59.44 23.52
N PHE A 591 3.68 60.37 22.60
CA PHE A 591 4.34 61.68 22.54
C PHE A 591 4.19 62.52 23.83
N GLN A 592 3.43 62.07 24.83
CA GLN A 592 3.32 62.73 26.14
C GLN A 592 4.53 62.45 27.06
N THR A 593 5.18 61.29 26.96
CA THR A 593 6.31 60.95 27.85
C THR A 593 7.66 61.44 27.32
N ILE A 594 7.81 61.59 26.01
CA ILE A 594 9.06 62.07 25.39
C ILE A 594 9.39 63.52 25.82
N PRO A 595 8.46 64.50 25.80
CA PRO A 595 8.72 65.84 26.32
C PRO A 595 9.05 65.84 27.81
N LEU A 596 8.44 64.95 28.61
CA LEU A 596 8.75 64.81 30.05
C LEU A 596 10.15 64.25 30.28
N ILE A 597 10.57 63.25 29.49
CA ILE A 597 11.93 62.68 29.56
C ILE A 597 12.95 63.73 29.08
N ILE A 598 12.68 64.41 27.98
CA ILE A 598 13.54 65.50 27.47
C ILE A 598 13.61 66.64 28.51
N ALA A 599 12.49 67.05 29.09
CA ALA A 599 12.46 68.05 30.15
C ALA A 599 13.23 67.60 31.40
N GLY A 600 13.14 66.32 31.77
CA GLY A 600 13.93 65.73 32.86
C GLY A 600 15.43 65.70 32.58
N VAL A 601 15.83 65.36 31.34
CA VAL A 601 17.25 65.36 30.92
C VAL A 601 17.78 66.80 30.84
N VAL A 602 17.04 67.73 30.23
CA VAL A 602 17.44 69.14 30.17
C VAL A 602 17.50 69.75 31.57
N GLY A 603 16.51 69.46 32.43
CA GLY A 603 16.50 69.92 33.82
C GLY A 603 17.68 69.41 34.64
N SER A 604 18.06 68.13 34.47
CA SER A 604 19.25 67.58 35.14
C SER A 604 20.55 68.15 34.59
N MET A 605 20.66 68.40 33.28
CA MET A 605 21.83 69.10 32.70
C MET A 605 21.96 70.53 33.24
N VAL A 606 20.86 71.26 33.39
CA VAL A 606 20.86 72.62 33.98
C VAL A 606 21.29 72.59 35.44
N LEU A 607 20.81 71.62 36.23
CA LEU A 607 21.23 71.46 37.63
C LEU A 607 22.74 71.16 37.75
N VAL A 608 23.28 70.28 36.90
CA VAL A 608 24.72 70.01 36.86
C VAL A 608 25.50 71.26 36.47
N TYR A 609 25.06 72.00 35.46
CA TYR A 609 25.70 73.25 35.05
C TYR A 609 25.70 74.28 36.19
N LEU A 610 24.57 74.47 36.88
CA LEU A 610 24.46 75.38 38.02
C LEU A 610 25.32 74.93 39.21
N ALA A 611 25.43 73.63 39.48
CA ALA A 611 26.31 73.10 40.51
C ALA A 611 27.79 73.35 40.19
N VAL A 612 28.20 73.14 38.93
CA VAL A 612 29.57 73.43 38.44
C VAL A 612 29.85 74.93 38.50
N LEU A 613 28.92 75.77 38.04
CA LEU A 613 29.04 77.22 38.07
C LEU A 613 29.12 77.75 39.52
N GLY A 614 28.28 77.22 40.41
CA GLY A 614 28.30 77.50 41.85
C GLY A 614 29.62 77.10 42.50
N GLY A 615 30.16 75.92 42.16
CA GLY A 615 31.48 75.47 42.59
C GLY A 615 32.61 76.37 42.09
N LEU A 616 32.56 76.84 40.84
CA LEU A 616 33.53 77.78 40.28
C LEU A 616 33.46 79.17 40.92
N VAL A 617 32.26 79.69 41.18
CA VAL A 617 32.05 80.97 41.88
C VAL A 617 32.52 80.87 43.33
N TYR A 618 32.22 79.77 44.03
CA TYR A 618 32.71 79.50 45.38
C TYR A 618 34.24 79.44 45.42
N ARG A 619 34.87 78.72 44.47
CA ARG A 619 36.32 78.66 44.34
C ARG A 619 36.96 80.02 44.06
N LYS A 620 36.32 80.88 43.26
CA LYS A 620 36.81 82.24 42.94
C LYS A 620 36.66 83.21 44.11
N ARG A 621 35.60 83.10 44.92
CA ARG A 621 35.34 83.98 46.08
C ARG A 621 36.04 83.56 47.38
N PHE A 622 36.17 82.26 47.65
CA PHE A 622 36.63 81.77 48.95
C PHE A 622 38.00 81.09 48.94
N LEU A 623 38.45 80.51 47.82
CA LEU A 623 39.78 79.85 47.75
C LEU A 623 40.92 80.79 47.30
N LYS A 624 40.63 82.00 46.84
CA LYS A 624 41.66 83.03 46.54
C LYS A 624 42.11 83.85 47.76
N ARG A 625 41.55 83.60 48.95
CA ARG A 625 41.92 84.27 50.22
C ARG A 625 42.97 83.52 51.05
N LYS A 626 43.52 82.42 50.55
CA LYS A 626 44.73 81.77 51.11
C LYS A 626 45.82 81.73 50.05
N LYS A 627 46.49 82.86 49.86
CA LYS A 627 47.89 82.92 49.43
C LYS A 627 48.55 84.01 50.23
#